data_AF-A0A973IR77-F1
#
_entry.id   AF-A0A973IR77-F1
#
_cell.length_a   1.000
_cell.length_b   1.000
_cell.length_c   1.000
_cell.angle_alpha   90.00
_cell.angle_beta   90.00
_cell.angle_gamma   90.00
#
_symmetry.space_group_name_H-M   'P 1'
#
loop_
_entity.id
_entity.type
_entity.pdbx_description
1 polymer ?
#
loop_
_entity_poly.entity_id
_entity_poly.type
_entity_poly.pdbx_seq_one_letter_code
_entity_poly.pdbx_strand_id
1 'polypeptide(L)'
;IGWNYGSMFTLFPATCLQYFGPTAQGSNYGLLFSAWGLAGFAGPYVGGWLKDTSGTYYVPFIVGAVVVAVSVLISITMKPPAPKS
;
A
#
# COMPACT_ATOMS: atom_id res chain seq x y z
N ILE A 1 -0.27 -11.22 -9.74
CA ILE A 1 0.10 -9.80 -9.49
C ILE A 1 -1.06 -8.85 -9.85
N GLY A 2 -1.65 -8.93 -11.06
CA GLY A 2 -2.71 -8.00 -11.50
C GLY A 2 -3.99 -7.96 -10.65
N TRP A 3 -4.54 -9.12 -10.28
CA TRP A 3 -5.76 -9.18 -9.44
C TRP A 3 -5.58 -8.47 -8.09
N ASN A 4 -4.52 -8.82 -7.34
CA ASN A 4 -4.24 -8.24 -6.03
C ASN A 4 -4.01 -6.73 -6.14
N TYR A 5 -3.20 -6.31 -7.12
CA TYR A 5 -2.92 -4.89 -7.35
C TYR A 5 -4.17 -4.09 -7.69
N GLY A 6 -5.06 -4.63 -8.55
CA GLY A 6 -6.33 -3.99 -8.88
C GLY A 6 -7.28 -3.90 -7.68
N SER A 7 -7.39 -4.98 -6.89
CA SER A 7 -8.28 -5.04 -5.73
C SER A 7 -7.95 -3.96 -4.67
N MET A 8 -6.68 -3.58 -4.53
CA MET A 8 -6.24 -2.56 -3.58
C MET A 8 -6.89 -1.19 -3.85
N PHE A 9 -7.08 -0.80 -5.12
CA PHE A 9 -7.71 0.49 -5.47
C PHE A 9 -9.20 0.55 -5.15
N THR A 10 -9.86 -0.58 -5.00
CA THR A 10 -11.25 -0.64 -4.54
C THR A 10 -11.33 -0.77 -3.02
N LEU A 11 -10.48 -1.61 -2.44
CA LEU A 11 -10.51 -1.92 -1.00
C LEU A 11 -10.04 -0.74 -0.14
N PHE A 12 -8.95 -0.05 -0.51
CA PHE A 12 -8.45 1.06 0.30
C PHE A 12 -9.43 2.23 0.46
N PRO A 13 -10.07 2.76 -0.60
CA PRO A 13 -11.07 3.80 -0.41
C PRO A 13 -12.30 3.27 0.35
N ALA A 14 -12.73 2.02 0.12
CA ALA A 14 -13.83 1.42 0.88
C ALA A 14 -13.53 1.32 2.38
N THR A 15 -12.34 0.83 2.76
CA THR A 15 -11.91 0.76 4.16
C THR A 15 -11.76 2.16 4.78
N CYS A 16 -11.20 3.12 4.04
CA CYS A 16 -11.10 4.51 4.49
C CYS A 16 -12.49 5.11 4.77
N LEU A 17 -13.48 4.81 3.91
CA LEU A 17 -14.86 5.22 4.08
C LEU A 17 -15.48 4.61 5.35
N GLN A 18 -15.25 3.31 5.56
CA GLN A 18 -15.76 2.59 6.73
C GLN A 18 -15.17 3.11 8.04
N TYR A 19 -13.90 3.56 8.03
CA TYR A 19 -13.19 3.96 9.24
C TYR A 19 -13.44 5.43 9.61
N PHE A 20 -13.51 6.32 8.61
CA PHE A 20 -13.57 7.77 8.85
C PHE A 20 -14.86 8.43 8.38
N GLY A 21 -15.75 7.68 7.74
CA GLY A 21 -17.01 8.18 7.21
C GLY A 21 -16.87 8.98 5.90
N PRO A 22 -18.00 9.35 5.28
CA PRO A 22 -18.03 9.99 3.95
C PRO A 22 -17.64 11.46 3.94
N THR A 23 -17.78 12.18 5.05
CA THR A 23 -17.68 13.65 5.12
C THR A 23 -16.32 14.20 4.71
N ALA A 24 -15.24 13.53 5.09
CA ALA A 24 -13.87 13.91 4.76
C ALA A 24 -13.17 12.91 3.82
N GLN A 25 -13.93 12.06 3.14
CA GLN A 25 -13.40 10.93 2.38
C GLN A 25 -12.40 11.34 1.29
N GLY A 26 -12.67 12.44 0.56
CA GLY A 26 -11.75 12.92 -0.48
C GLY A 26 -10.38 13.35 0.08
N SER A 27 -10.36 14.00 1.24
CA SER A 27 -9.11 14.42 1.89
C SER A 27 -8.37 13.24 2.52
N ASN A 28 -9.10 12.36 3.24
CA ASN A 28 -8.52 11.18 3.88
C ASN A 28 -7.94 10.20 2.85
N TYR A 29 -8.72 9.89 1.80
CA TYR A 29 -8.25 9.04 0.72
C TYR A 29 -7.16 9.71 -0.12
N GLY A 30 -7.24 11.04 -0.33
CA GLY A 30 -6.17 11.79 -1.01
C GLY A 30 -4.83 11.67 -0.28
N LEU A 31 -4.83 11.80 1.04
CA LEU A 31 -3.65 11.57 1.86
C LEU A 31 -3.16 10.13 1.76
N LEU A 32 -4.07 9.14 1.85
CA LEU A 32 -3.72 7.72 1.70
C LEU A 32 -3.12 7.42 0.31
N PHE A 33 -3.67 8.03 -0.73
CA PHE A 33 -3.24 7.85 -2.12
C PHE A 33 -1.87 8.50 -2.40
N SER A 34 -1.48 9.51 -1.62
CA SER A 34 -0.12 10.09 -1.71
C SER A 34 0.96 9.04 -1.43
N ALA A 35 0.71 8.08 -0.55
CA ALA A 35 1.62 6.97 -0.29
C ALA A 35 1.81 6.08 -1.53
N TRP A 36 0.72 5.84 -2.29
CA TRP A 36 0.80 5.13 -3.57
C TRP A 36 1.60 5.93 -4.60
N GLY A 37 1.43 7.25 -4.68
CA GLY A 37 2.21 8.13 -5.56
C GLY A 37 3.71 8.08 -5.24
N LEU A 38 4.08 8.17 -3.97
CA LEU A 38 5.48 8.07 -3.53
C LEU A 38 6.07 6.68 -3.83
N ALA A 39 5.30 5.60 -3.60
CA ALA A 39 5.73 4.25 -3.93
C ALA A 39 5.89 4.05 -5.45
N GLY A 40 5.01 4.64 -6.26
CA GLY A 40 5.12 4.61 -7.72
C GLY A 40 6.35 5.36 -8.25
N PHE A 41 6.75 6.44 -7.58
CA PHE A 41 7.96 7.19 -7.92
C PHE A 41 9.24 6.48 -7.48
N ALA A 42 9.33 6.08 -6.20
CA ALA A 42 10.55 5.50 -5.63
C ALA A 42 10.73 4.01 -5.95
N GLY A 43 9.63 3.26 -6.11
CA GLY A 43 9.63 1.81 -6.27
C GLY A 43 10.45 1.32 -7.47
N PRO A 44 10.27 1.87 -8.69
CA PRO A 44 11.06 1.47 -9.85
C PRO A 44 12.55 1.76 -9.68
N TYR A 45 12.89 2.91 -9.08
CA TYR A 45 14.28 3.28 -8.80
C TYR A 45 14.94 2.29 -7.85
N VAL A 46 14.30 2.00 -6.71
CA VAL A 46 14.82 1.05 -5.72
C VAL A 46 14.90 -0.36 -6.32
N GLY A 47 13.89 -0.79 -7.07
CA GLY A 47 13.88 -2.09 -7.73
C GLY A 47 14.98 -2.25 -8.77
N GLY A 48 15.23 -1.20 -9.57
CA GLY A 48 16.34 -1.14 -10.52
C GLY A 48 17.68 -1.19 -9.83
N TRP A 49 17.89 -0.35 -8.81
CA TRP A 49 19.14 -0.31 -8.03
C TRP A 49 19.46 -1.65 -7.36
N LEU A 50 18.46 -2.34 -6.80
CA LEU A 50 18.64 -3.67 -6.21
C LEU A 50 19.01 -4.72 -7.25
N LYS A 51 18.41 -4.66 -8.44
CA LYS A 51 18.74 -5.54 -9.56
C LYS A 51 20.16 -5.26 -10.06
N ASP A 52 20.53 -4.01 -10.24
CA ASP A 52 21.83 -3.62 -10.78
C ASP A 52 22.97 -3.95 -9.81
N THR A 53 22.73 -3.84 -8.50
CA THR A 53 23.72 -4.16 -7.47
C THR A 53 23.89 -5.68 -7.28
N SER A 54 22.79 -6.43 -7.30
CA SER A 54 22.83 -7.89 -7.08
C SER A 54 23.07 -8.70 -8.37
N GLY A 55 22.93 -8.08 -9.54
CA GLY A 55 22.97 -8.74 -10.85
C GLY A 55 21.80 -9.68 -11.12
N THR A 56 20.81 -9.78 -10.22
CA THR A 56 19.71 -10.73 -10.31
C THR A 56 18.36 -10.12 -9.93
N TYR A 57 17.28 -10.73 -10.41
CA TYR A 57 15.92 -10.33 -10.05
C TYR A 57 15.45 -10.92 -8.72
N TYR A 58 16.13 -11.93 -8.16
CA TYR A 58 15.69 -12.55 -6.90
C TYR A 58 15.64 -11.55 -5.75
N VAL A 59 16.64 -10.68 -5.62
CA VAL A 59 16.73 -9.69 -4.53
C VAL A 59 15.54 -8.72 -4.54
N PRO A 60 15.24 -7.99 -5.63
CA PRO A 60 14.08 -7.08 -5.62
C PRO A 60 12.75 -7.82 -5.41
N PHE A 61 12.60 -9.06 -5.89
CA PHE A 61 11.38 -9.84 -5.63
C PHE A 61 11.26 -10.29 -4.16
N ILE A 62 12.36 -10.69 -3.51
CA ILE A 62 12.37 -11.05 -2.08
C ILE A 62 12.05 -9.83 -1.22
N VAL A 63 12.66 -8.69 -1.51
CA VAL A 63 12.37 -7.42 -0.81
C VAL A 63 10.89 -7.06 -0.96
N GLY A 64 10.35 -7.14 -2.18
CA GLY A 64 8.91 -6.92 -2.41
C GLY A 64 8.03 -7.89 -1.63
N ALA A 65 8.40 -9.17 -1.58
CA ALA A 65 7.66 -10.19 -0.82
C ALA A 65 7.64 -9.88 0.69
N VAL A 66 8.77 -9.45 1.26
CA VAL A 66 8.85 -9.04 2.68
C VAL A 66 7.96 -7.83 2.96
N VAL A 67 7.98 -6.82 2.10
CA VAL A 67 7.12 -5.62 2.24
C VAL A 67 5.64 -5.99 2.22
N VAL A 68 5.24 -6.89 1.32
CA VAL A 68 3.85 -7.39 1.26
C VAL A 68 3.50 -8.20 2.51
N ALA A 69 4.40 -9.06 3.00
CA ALA A 69 4.17 -9.83 4.22
C ALA A 69 3.94 -8.91 5.44
N VAL A 70 4.76 -7.87 5.61
CA VAL A 70 4.58 -6.86 6.66
C VAL A 70 3.25 -6.13 6.49
N SER A 71 2.88 -5.76 5.27
CA SER A 71 1.60 -5.08 4.97
C SER A 71 0.40 -5.94 5.34
N VAL A 72 0.48 -7.27 5.13
CA VAL A 72 -0.56 -8.22 5.55
C VAL A 72 -0.67 -8.25 7.07
N LEU A 73 0.46 -8.31 7.79
CA LEU A 73 0.47 -8.29 9.26
C LEU A 73 -0.15 -7.01 9.83
N ILE A 74 0.13 -5.86 9.21
CA ILE A 74 -0.51 -4.59 9.59
C ILE A 74 -2.00 -4.67 9.32
N SER A 75 -2.40 -5.13 8.13
CA SER A 75 -3.81 -5.17 7.72
C SER A 75 -4.68 -6.09 8.60
N ILE A 76 -4.15 -7.22 9.08
CA ILE A 76 -4.89 -8.12 9.98
C ILE A 76 -4.99 -7.60 11.42
N THR A 77 -4.09 -6.70 11.84
CA THR A 77 -4.09 -6.12 13.18
C THR A 77 -4.83 -4.79 13.26
N MET A 78 -5.05 -4.13 12.13
CA MET A 78 -5.83 -2.90 12.04
C MET A 78 -7.31 -3.15 12.38
N LYS A 79 -7.84 -2.31 13.27
CA LYS A 79 -9.26 -2.29 13.66
C LYS A 79 -9.88 -0.94 13.30
N PRO A 80 -11.20 -0.89 13.03
CA PRO A 80 -11.90 0.37 12.86
C PRO A 80 -11.68 1.28 14.08
N PRO A 81 -11.38 2.58 13.88
CA PRO A 81 -11.27 3.54 14.97
C PRO A 81 -12.62 3.66 15.69
N ALA A 82 -12.58 3.89 17.01
CA ALA A 82 -13.80 4.06 17.80
C ALA A 82 -14.65 5.22 17.24
N PRO A 83 -15.99 5.07 17.15
CA PRO A 83 -16.85 6.14 16.72
C PRO A 83 -16.62 7.38 17.59
N LYS A 84 -16.31 8.52 16.98
CA LYS A 84 -16.35 9.80 17.70
C LYS A 84 -17.82 10.13 17.93
N SER A 85 -18.24 10.13 19.20
CA SER A 85 -19.57 10.56 19.66
C SER A 85 -19.82 12.02 19.33
#